data_AF-A0A0A9YUK6-F1
#
_entry.id   AF-A0A0A9YUK6-F1
#
_cell.length_a   1.000
_cell.length_b   1.000
_cell.length_c   1.000
_cell.angle_alpha   90.00
_cell.angle_beta   90.00
_cell.angle_gamma   90.00
#
_symmetry.space_group_name_H-M   'P 1'
#
loop_
_entity.id
_entity.type
_entity.pdbx_description
1 polymer ?
#
loop_
_entity_poly.entity_id
_entity_poly.type
_entity_poly.pdbx_seq_one_letter_code
_entity_poly.pdbx_strand_id
1 'polypeptide(L)'
;MWKLSNGKEHLTDVSNASRTFLMNLKTLQWDPELCKKLDIPIEALPSIRSNSEHFCNIETNDGGVRTSLGSATPIMGCIGDQQSALFGNMCFKTGEAKNTFGTGCFLLMNVGEKVKFSDNGLLATVGFKLGNEPCQYAIEGSIAGAGATIEWMRNNLEFFKHPAEVEWMCRKEEGTEGVVFVPSFGGLLAPY
;
A
#
# COMPACT_ATOMS: atom_id res chain seq x y z
N MET A 1 -1.03 -8.51 14.13
CA MET A 1 -1.94 -8.23 15.26
C MET A 1 -2.28 -9.50 16.05
N TRP A 2 -2.95 -10.49 15.47
CA TRP A 2 -3.30 -11.78 16.10
C TRP A 2 -2.22 -12.38 17.01
N LYS A 3 -1.02 -12.63 16.47
CA LYS A 3 0.09 -13.22 17.24
C LYS A 3 0.58 -12.34 18.39
N LEU A 4 0.64 -11.02 18.18
CA LEU A 4 1.06 -10.07 19.23
C LEU A 4 0.06 -10.03 20.39
N SER A 5 -1.24 -10.14 20.10
CA SER A 5 -2.30 -10.28 21.10
C SER A 5 -2.40 -11.69 21.73
N ASN A 6 -1.45 -12.59 21.44
CA ASN A 6 -1.48 -13.99 21.86
C ASN A 6 -2.79 -14.72 21.46
N GLY A 7 -3.30 -14.44 20.25
CA GLY A 7 -4.51 -15.06 19.71
C GLY A 7 -5.82 -14.49 20.25
N LYS A 8 -5.81 -13.35 20.94
CA LYS A 8 -7.05 -12.74 21.46
C LYS A 8 -7.80 -11.89 20.44
N GLU A 9 -7.09 -11.25 19.51
CA GLU A 9 -7.67 -10.19 18.68
C GLU A 9 -7.49 -10.44 17.18
N HIS A 10 -8.60 -10.62 16.48
CA HIS A 10 -8.65 -10.83 15.03
C HIS A 10 -9.17 -9.58 14.32
N LEU A 11 -8.24 -8.67 13.99
CA LEU A 11 -8.53 -7.31 13.53
C LEU A 11 -7.72 -6.96 12.27
N THR A 12 -8.25 -6.04 11.47
CA THR A 12 -7.59 -5.39 10.33
C THR A 12 -8.02 -3.93 10.25
N ASP A 13 -7.25 -3.07 9.59
CA ASP A 13 -7.64 -1.69 9.32
C ASP A 13 -8.31 -1.53 7.94
N VAL A 14 -9.03 -0.43 7.75
CA VAL A 14 -9.75 -0.09 6.50
C VAL A 14 -8.86 -0.05 5.25
N SER A 15 -7.58 0.31 5.36
CA SER A 15 -6.69 0.39 4.20
C SER A 15 -6.26 -1.01 3.74
N ASN A 16 -5.89 -1.90 4.66
CA ASN A 16 -5.63 -3.31 4.32
C ASN A 16 -6.91 -4.02 3.85
N ALA A 17 -8.04 -3.80 4.52
CA ALA A 17 -9.33 -4.37 4.12
C ALA A 17 -9.74 -3.95 2.70
N SER A 18 -9.44 -2.73 2.27
CA SER A 18 -9.72 -2.25 0.91
C SER A 18 -8.97 -3.00 -0.20
N ARG A 19 -7.94 -3.79 0.13
CA ARG A 19 -7.13 -4.56 -0.83
C ARG A 19 -7.58 -6.01 -1.00
N THR A 20 -8.64 -6.41 -0.31
CA THR A 20 -9.10 -7.81 -0.26
C THR A 20 -10.08 -8.17 -1.35
N PHE A 21 -10.61 -7.19 -2.09
CA PHE A 21 -11.79 -7.34 -2.97
C PHE A 21 -13.11 -7.63 -2.24
N LEU A 22 -13.10 -7.79 -0.91
CA LEU A 22 -14.27 -8.17 -0.11
C LEU A 22 -14.89 -7.01 0.66
N MET A 23 -14.20 -5.87 0.77
CA MET A 23 -14.71 -4.70 1.50
C MET A 23 -15.47 -3.75 0.56
N ASN A 24 -16.65 -3.31 0.97
CA ASN A 24 -17.37 -2.24 0.30
C ASN A 24 -16.75 -0.88 0.67
N LEU A 25 -16.22 -0.16 -0.32
CA LEU A 25 -15.51 1.11 -0.09
C LEU A 25 -16.38 2.21 0.52
N LYS A 26 -17.71 2.20 0.32
CA LYS A 26 -18.58 3.25 0.85
C LYS A 26 -18.96 3.03 2.30
N THR A 27 -19.22 1.77 2.67
CA THR A 27 -19.65 1.41 4.03
C THR A 27 -18.49 1.05 4.95
N LEU A 28 -17.32 0.73 4.38
CA LEU A 28 -16.13 0.24 5.10
C LEU A 28 -16.40 -1.06 5.88
N GLN A 29 -17.30 -1.88 5.34
CA GLN A 29 -17.68 -3.17 5.90
C GLN A 29 -17.42 -4.27 4.86
N TRP A 30 -17.27 -5.51 5.33
CA TRP A 30 -17.28 -6.68 4.47
C TRP A 30 -18.59 -6.74 3.69
N ASP A 31 -18.50 -7.03 2.40
CA ASP A 31 -19.62 -7.14 1.48
C ASP A 31 -20.14 -8.59 1.50
N PRO A 32 -21.34 -8.85 2.08
CA PRO A 32 -21.84 -10.22 2.20
C PRO A 32 -22.16 -10.86 0.85
N GLU A 33 -22.49 -10.06 -0.16
CA GLU A 33 -22.78 -10.56 -1.50
C GLU A 33 -21.51 -11.05 -2.18
N LEU A 34 -20.41 -10.28 -2.10
CA LEU A 34 -19.11 -10.69 -2.63
C LEU A 34 -18.55 -11.92 -1.89
N CYS A 35 -18.66 -11.94 -0.55
CA CYS A 35 -18.24 -13.10 0.24
C CYS A 35 -19.00 -14.37 -0.19
N LYS A 36 -20.33 -14.27 -0.35
CA LYS A 36 -21.17 -15.39 -0.82
C LYS A 36 -20.80 -15.84 -2.24
N LYS A 37 -20.54 -14.90 -3.16
CA LYS A 37 -20.17 -15.24 -4.55
C LYS A 37 -18.83 -15.97 -4.65
N LEU A 38 -17.90 -15.68 -3.74
CA LEU A 38 -16.57 -16.28 -3.69
C LEU A 38 -16.48 -17.48 -2.74
N ASP A 39 -17.60 -17.90 -2.14
CA ASP A 39 -17.68 -18.98 -1.15
C ASP A 39 -16.75 -18.75 0.07
N ILE A 40 -16.71 -17.52 0.56
CA ILE A 40 -15.91 -17.11 1.73
C ILE A 40 -16.84 -16.90 2.92
N PRO A 41 -16.68 -17.65 4.03
CA PRO A 41 -17.40 -17.42 5.27
C PRO A 41 -17.03 -16.06 5.87
N ILE A 42 -18.01 -15.17 6.05
CA ILE A 42 -17.77 -13.81 6.56
C ILE A 42 -17.28 -13.83 8.00
N GLU A 43 -17.64 -14.85 8.78
CA GLU A 43 -17.22 -15.07 10.16
C GLU A 43 -15.73 -15.40 10.27
N ALA A 44 -15.11 -15.86 9.18
CA ALA A 44 -13.67 -16.11 9.12
C ALA A 44 -12.87 -14.82 8.91
N LEU A 45 -13.51 -13.67 8.62
CA LEU A 45 -12.83 -12.41 8.35
C LEU A 45 -12.56 -11.62 9.64
N PRO A 46 -11.45 -10.87 9.73
CA PRO A 46 -11.17 -10.02 10.88
C PRO A 46 -12.17 -8.87 10.98
N SER A 47 -12.37 -8.34 12.19
CA SER A 47 -13.14 -7.10 12.35
C SER A 47 -12.36 -5.92 11.78
N ILE A 48 -13.02 -5.13 10.92
CA ILE A 48 -12.44 -3.91 10.34
C ILE A 48 -12.49 -2.78 11.38
N ARG A 49 -11.39 -2.02 11.48
CA ARG A 49 -11.20 -0.83 12.31
C ARG A 49 -10.60 0.32 11.49
N SER A 50 -10.65 1.53 12.01
CA SER A 50 -9.93 2.69 11.47
C SER A 50 -8.41 2.47 11.54
N ASN A 51 -7.63 3.37 10.93
CA ASN A 51 -6.16 3.27 10.97
C ASN A 51 -5.56 3.70 12.31
N SER A 52 -6.30 4.46 13.13
CA SER A 52 -5.81 5.01 14.39
C SER A 52 -6.87 4.92 15.47
N GLU A 53 -6.78 3.86 16.26
CA GLU A 53 -7.59 3.59 17.44
C GLU A 53 -6.92 2.49 18.28
N HIS A 54 -7.44 2.22 19.48
CA HIS A 54 -6.94 1.08 20.27
C HIS A 54 -7.37 -0.23 19.65
N PHE A 55 -6.42 -0.99 19.09
CA PHE A 55 -6.66 -2.34 18.59
C PHE A 55 -6.56 -3.37 19.70
N CYS A 56 -5.39 -3.48 20.33
CA CYS A 56 -5.10 -4.45 21.37
C CYS A 56 -3.82 -4.09 22.14
N ASN A 57 -3.54 -4.77 23.24
CA ASN A 57 -2.21 -4.74 23.86
C ASN A 57 -1.32 -5.87 23.31
N ILE A 58 0.00 -5.66 23.34
CA ILE A 58 0.97 -6.74 23.11
C ILE A 58 0.95 -7.66 24.34
N GLU A 59 0.65 -8.93 24.12
CA GLU A 59 0.48 -9.92 25.18
C GLU A 59 1.43 -11.12 25.07
N THR A 60 1.92 -11.45 23.87
CA THR A 60 2.94 -12.50 23.68
C THR A 60 4.26 -12.11 24.35
N ASN A 61 5.05 -13.11 24.75
CA ASN A 61 6.44 -12.93 25.18
C ASN A 61 7.42 -13.66 24.25
N ASP A 62 7.02 -13.97 23.03
CA ASP A 62 7.92 -14.50 22.00
C ASP A 62 9.12 -13.57 21.82
N GLY A 63 10.33 -14.13 21.84
CA GLY A 63 11.56 -13.35 21.77
C GLY A 63 11.81 -12.41 22.97
N GLY A 64 11.07 -12.55 24.07
CA GLY A 64 11.19 -11.69 25.26
C GLY A 64 10.55 -10.31 25.11
N VAL A 65 9.74 -10.09 24.07
CA VAL A 65 9.23 -8.75 23.70
C VAL A 65 8.50 -8.04 24.83
N ARG A 66 7.70 -8.75 25.64
CA ARG A 66 6.94 -8.15 26.75
C ARG A 66 7.87 -7.74 27.88
N THR A 67 8.88 -8.56 28.19
CA THR A 67 9.93 -8.21 29.14
C THR A 67 10.69 -6.97 28.68
N SER A 68 11.06 -6.90 27.40
CA SER A 68 11.78 -5.75 26.83
C SER A 68 10.98 -4.45 26.85
N LEU A 69 9.67 -4.52 26.60
CA LEU A 69 8.79 -3.34 26.65
C LEU A 69 8.52 -2.84 28.08
N GLY A 70 8.68 -3.69 29.10
CA GLY A 70 8.61 -3.35 30.52
C GLY A 70 7.23 -2.90 31.04
N SER A 71 6.23 -2.77 30.17
CA SER A 71 4.88 -2.33 30.50
C SER A 71 3.87 -2.86 29.48
N ALA A 72 2.57 -2.73 29.78
CA ALA A 72 1.54 -3.04 28.79
C ALA A 72 1.62 -2.01 27.65
N THR A 73 2.00 -2.46 26.46
CA THR A 73 2.15 -1.62 25.28
C THR A 73 0.94 -1.78 24.35
N PRO A 74 0.16 -0.72 24.12
CA PRO A 74 -0.97 -0.76 23.20
C PRO A 74 -0.52 -0.67 21.75
N ILE A 75 -1.22 -1.37 20.87
CA ILE A 75 -1.16 -1.22 19.42
C ILE A 75 -2.27 -0.25 19.02
N MET A 76 -1.88 0.98 18.68
CA MET A 76 -2.79 2.11 18.41
C MET A 76 -2.93 2.45 16.92
N GLY A 77 -2.25 1.71 16.04
CA GLY A 77 -2.23 2.03 14.62
C GLY A 77 -1.97 0.82 13.73
N CYS A 78 -2.67 0.77 12.61
CA CYS A 78 -2.46 -0.20 11.55
C CYS A 78 -2.83 0.45 10.22
N ILE A 79 -1.92 0.40 9.25
CA ILE A 79 -2.09 1.05 7.94
C ILE A 79 -1.25 0.27 6.92
N GLY A 80 -1.80 0.08 5.72
CA GLY A 80 -1.09 -0.53 4.59
C GLY A 80 0.15 0.28 4.23
N ASP A 81 1.16 -0.37 3.66
CA ASP A 81 2.46 0.24 3.37
C ASP A 81 2.37 1.48 2.46
N GLN A 82 1.63 1.40 1.35
CA GLN A 82 1.49 2.48 0.39
C GLN A 82 0.68 3.66 0.97
N GLN A 83 -0.37 3.35 1.72
CA GLN A 83 -1.16 4.32 2.47
C GLN A 83 -0.35 4.96 3.61
N SER A 84 0.51 4.19 4.27
CA SER A 84 1.43 4.69 5.29
C SER A 84 2.43 5.66 4.69
N ALA A 85 2.96 5.37 3.50
CA ALA A 85 3.81 6.30 2.75
C ALA A 85 3.04 7.57 2.36
N LEU A 86 1.77 7.48 1.95
CA LEU A 86 0.92 8.65 1.69
C LEU A 86 0.73 9.50 2.95
N PHE A 87 0.40 8.85 4.06
CA PHE A 87 0.20 9.50 5.36
C PHE A 87 1.50 10.12 5.91
N GLY A 88 2.61 9.40 5.86
CA GLY A 88 3.92 9.83 6.35
C GLY A 88 4.55 10.95 5.52
N ASN A 89 4.16 11.09 4.24
CA ASN A 89 4.51 12.26 3.41
C ASN A 89 3.56 13.45 3.61
N MET A 90 2.68 13.39 4.61
CA MET A 90 1.74 14.45 4.94
C MET A 90 0.76 14.79 3.80
N CYS A 91 0.41 13.81 2.96
CA CYS A 91 -0.57 13.98 1.88
C CYS A 91 -2.01 13.93 2.40
N PHE A 92 -2.37 14.87 3.29
CA PHE A 92 -3.65 14.91 3.98
C PHE A 92 -4.75 15.61 3.18
N LYS A 93 -4.38 16.46 2.22
CA LYS A 93 -5.32 17.24 1.42
C LYS A 93 -5.60 16.56 0.09
N THR A 94 -6.80 16.78 -0.43
CA THR A 94 -7.18 16.34 -1.77
C THR A 94 -6.20 16.88 -2.82
N GLY A 95 -5.72 16.01 -3.69
CA GLY A 95 -4.76 16.31 -4.74
C GLY A 95 -3.30 16.09 -4.34
N GLU A 96 -2.99 15.98 -3.05
CA GLU A 96 -1.65 15.60 -2.60
C GLU A 96 -1.39 14.13 -2.91
N ALA A 97 -0.19 13.86 -3.41
CA ALA A 97 0.20 12.54 -3.88
C ALA A 97 1.64 12.23 -3.49
N LYS A 98 1.92 10.94 -3.41
CA LYS A 98 3.28 10.43 -3.30
C LYS A 98 3.53 9.43 -4.43
N ASN A 99 4.79 9.20 -4.74
CA ASN A 99 5.21 8.09 -5.58
C ASN A 99 6.38 7.35 -4.90
N THR A 100 6.25 6.05 -4.71
CA THR A 100 7.28 5.23 -4.09
C THR A 100 8.03 4.47 -5.18
N PHE A 101 9.33 4.71 -5.30
CA PHE A 101 10.21 4.00 -6.24
C PHE A 101 10.89 2.83 -5.53
N GLY A 102 10.48 1.61 -5.85
CA GLY A 102 11.12 0.36 -5.45
C GLY A 102 11.37 -0.52 -6.67
N THR A 103 11.14 -1.84 -6.55
CA THR A 103 11.16 -2.76 -7.70
C THR A 103 10.22 -2.28 -8.82
N GLY A 104 8.98 -1.91 -8.45
CA GLY A 104 8.04 -1.13 -9.27
C GLY A 104 7.79 0.25 -8.67
N CYS A 105 6.82 1.00 -9.21
CA CYS A 105 6.34 2.22 -8.56
C CYS A 105 4.86 2.14 -8.20
N PHE A 106 4.52 2.81 -7.11
CA PHE A 106 3.16 2.97 -6.62
C PHE A 106 2.89 4.43 -6.32
N LEU A 107 2.06 5.03 -7.19
CA LEU A 107 1.59 6.39 -7.04
C LEU A 107 0.21 6.36 -6.38
N LEU A 108 0.08 7.08 -5.26
CA LEU A 108 -1.19 7.25 -4.57
C LEU A 108 -1.48 8.75 -4.49
N MET A 109 -2.71 9.13 -4.82
CA MET A 109 -3.22 10.49 -4.68
C MET A 109 -4.41 10.48 -3.73
N ASN A 110 -4.39 11.34 -2.71
CA ASN A 110 -5.53 11.58 -1.84
C ASN A 110 -6.65 12.27 -2.66
N VAL A 111 -7.85 11.69 -2.66
CA VAL A 111 -9.02 12.22 -3.38
C VAL A 111 -10.12 12.78 -2.47
N GLY A 112 -9.83 12.89 -1.17
CA GLY A 112 -10.72 13.42 -0.14
C GLY A 112 -11.73 12.39 0.37
N GLU A 113 -12.82 12.88 0.94
CA GLU A 113 -13.84 12.07 1.63
C GLU A 113 -14.81 11.31 0.72
N LYS A 114 -14.71 11.52 -0.60
CA LYS A 114 -15.56 10.87 -1.59
C LYS A 114 -14.73 9.93 -2.43
N VAL A 115 -15.12 8.64 -2.42
CA VAL A 115 -14.52 7.65 -3.31
C VAL A 115 -14.63 8.11 -4.77
N LYS A 116 -13.52 8.01 -5.51
CA LYS A 116 -13.48 8.26 -6.95
C LYS A 116 -13.10 6.98 -7.66
N PHE A 117 -14.00 6.50 -8.52
CA PHE A 117 -13.74 5.38 -9.41
C PHE A 117 -13.10 5.90 -10.70
N SER A 118 -12.13 5.16 -11.23
CA SER A 118 -11.42 5.53 -12.44
C SER A 118 -12.01 4.85 -13.66
N ASP A 119 -12.15 5.60 -14.76
CA ASP A 119 -12.49 5.06 -16.08
C ASP A 119 -11.25 4.52 -16.84
N ASN A 120 -10.04 4.69 -16.28
CA ASN A 120 -8.76 4.35 -16.91
C ASN A 120 -8.00 3.23 -16.16
N GLY A 121 -8.73 2.32 -15.53
CA GLY A 121 -8.14 1.14 -14.87
C GLY A 121 -7.34 1.42 -13.58
N LEU A 122 -7.40 2.64 -13.02
CA LEU A 122 -6.78 2.94 -11.73
C LEU A 122 -7.61 2.37 -10.57
N LEU A 123 -6.93 2.03 -9.48
CA LEU A 123 -7.58 1.46 -8.30
C LEU A 123 -8.17 2.57 -7.42
N ALA A 124 -9.46 2.47 -7.11
CA ALA A 124 -10.08 3.21 -6.02
C ALA A 124 -9.81 2.47 -4.71
N THR A 125 -9.27 3.17 -3.70
CA THR A 125 -8.85 2.54 -2.45
C THR A 125 -9.10 3.46 -1.25
N VAL A 126 -9.02 2.93 -0.04
CA VAL A 126 -8.94 3.77 1.16
C VAL A 126 -7.52 4.31 1.28
N GLY A 127 -7.41 5.62 1.53
CA GLY A 127 -6.17 6.29 1.89
C GLY A 127 -5.88 6.12 3.37
N PHE A 128 -6.75 6.68 4.23
CA PHE A 128 -6.68 6.48 5.68
C PHE A 128 -7.98 6.92 6.38
N LYS A 129 -8.21 6.45 7.60
CA LYS A 129 -9.28 6.88 8.50
C LYS A 129 -8.75 7.00 9.93
N LEU A 130 -8.90 8.15 10.56
CA LEU A 130 -8.37 8.41 11.90
C LEU A 130 -9.50 8.35 12.95
N GLY A 131 -9.62 7.21 13.63
CA GLY A 131 -10.69 7.00 14.62
C GLY A 131 -12.08 7.25 14.02
N ASN A 132 -12.76 8.26 14.58
CA ASN A 132 -14.12 8.66 14.18
C ASN A 132 -14.15 9.73 13.07
N GLU A 133 -12.99 10.22 12.60
CA GLU A 133 -12.93 11.18 11.51
C GLU A 133 -13.41 10.59 10.18
N PRO A 134 -13.87 11.44 9.24
CA PRO A 134 -14.20 11.02 7.88
C PRO A 134 -13.06 10.24 7.22
N CYS A 135 -13.41 9.14 6.55
CA CYS A 135 -12.45 8.36 5.78
C CYS A 135 -11.95 9.16 4.58
N GLN A 136 -10.63 9.21 4.40
CA GLN A 136 -9.99 9.76 3.21
C GLN A 136 -9.72 8.64 2.21
N TYR A 137 -10.12 8.83 0.96
CA TYR A 137 -9.91 7.89 -0.13
C TYR A 137 -8.71 8.25 -0.97
N ALA A 138 -8.21 7.29 -1.74
CA ALA A 138 -7.14 7.51 -2.70
C ALA A 138 -7.46 6.85 -4.05
N ILE A 139 -6.84 7.38 -5.10
CA ILE A 139 -6.64 6.68 -6.36
C ILE A 139 -5.19 6.22 -6.42
N GLU A 140 -5.00 4.97 -6.85
CA GLU A 140 -3.70 4.34 -6.97
C GLU A 140 -3.43 3.88 -8.40
N GLY A 141 -2.22 4.15 -8.87
CA GLY A 141 -1.66 3.60 -10.09
C GLY A 141 -0.31 2.95 -9.79
N SER A 142 0.00 1.87 -10.51
CA SER A 142 1.26 1.16 -10.35
C SER A 142 1.93 0.89 -11.70
N ILE A 143 3.26 0.83 -11.68
CA ILE A 143 4.07 0.35 -12.78
C ILE A 143 4.95 -0.79 -12.28
N ALA A 144 5.05 -1.86 -13.07
CA ALA A 144 5.80 -3.06 -12.67
C ALA A 144 7.32 -2.84 -12.71
N GLY A 145 7.82 -2.12 -13.72
CA GLY A 145 9.25 -1.92 -13.96
C GLY A 145 9.73 -0.54 -13.56
N ALA A 146 10.40 -0.44 -12.41
CA ALA A 146 11.12 0.77 -11.98
C ALA A 146 12.58 0.41 -11.62
N GLY A 147 12.86 0.13 -10.35
CA GLY A 147 14.16 -0.37 -9.91
C GLY A 147 14.53 -1.70 -10.55
N ALA A 148 13.53 -2.57 -10.80
CA ALA A 148 13.75 -3.83 -11.54
C ALA A 148 14.35 -3.62 -12.92
N THR A 149 14.00 -2.52 -13.59
CA THR A 149 14.56 -2.19 -14.90
C THR A 149 16.05 -1.89 -14.81
N ILE A 150 16.45 -1.12 -13.79
CA ILE A 150 17.86 -0.81 -13.52
C ILE A 150 18.63 -2.08 -13.15
N GLU A 151 18.06 -2.92 -12.30
CA GLU A 151 18.67 -4.19 -11.92
C GLU A 151 18.82 -5.15 -13.11
N TRP A 152 17.81 -5.22 -13.98
CA TRP A 152 17.86 -6.01 -15.20
C TRP A 152 18.95 -5.51 -16.16
N MET A 153 19.04 -4.19 -16.41
CA MET A 153 20.12 -3.63 -17.25
C MET A 153 21.50 -3.98 -16.70
N ARG A 154 21.66 -3.98 -15.37
CA ARG A 154 22.91 -4.36 -14.70
C ARG A 154 23.22 -5.84 -14.86
N ASN A 155 22.29 -6.70 -14.48
CA ASN A 155 22.56 -8.13 -14.32
C ASN A 155 22.48 -8.91 -15.64
N ASN A 156 21.66 -8.44 -16.59
CA ASN A 156 21.36 -9.17 -17.82
C ASN A 156 22.05 -8.58 -19.05
N LEU A 157 22.24 -7.25 -19.09
CA LEU A 157 22.93 -6.58 -20.19
C LEU A 157 24.34 -6.13 -19.83
N GLU A 158 24.70 -6.19 -18.55
CA GLU A 158 26.02 -5.81 -18.03
C GLU A 158 26.45 -4.38 -18.41
N PHE A 159 25.48 -3.47 -18.56
CA PHE A 159 25.75 -2.09 -19.00
C PHE A 159 26.55 -1.26 -17.99
N PHE A 160 26.49 -1.61 -16.71
CA PHE A 160 27.19 -0.94 -15.61
C PHE A 160 27.37 -1.93 -14.45
N LYS A 161 28.30 -1.64 -13.53
CA LYS A 161 28.59 -2.55 -12.40
C LYS A 161 27.83 -2.19 -11.14
N HIS A 162 27.65 -0.90 -10.88
CA HIS A 162 26.95 -0.37 -9.73
C HIS A 162 25.76 0.50 -10.17
N PRO A 163 24.55 0.34 -9.61
CA PRO A 163 23.35 1.09 -10.03
C PRO A 163 23.51 2.62 -10.00
N ALA A 164 24.35 3.13 -9.11
CA ALA A 164 24.64 4.57 -9.01
C ALA A 164 25.35 5.14 -10.25
N GLU A 165 26.00 4.30 -11.06
CA GLU A 165 26.68 4.75 -12.30
C GLU A 165 25.69 5.24 -13.35
N VAL A 166 24.45 4.71 -13.34
CA VAL A 166 23.42 5.04 -14.34
C VAL A 166 23.11 6.53 -14.39
N GLU A 167 22.96 7.17 -13.22
CA GLU A 167 22.64 8.59 -13.17
C GLU A 167 23.72 9.43 -13.88
N TRP A 168 24.98 9.14 -13.59
CA TRP A 168 26.10 9.84 -14.21
C TRP A 168 26.22 9.56 -15.72
N MET A 169 26.00 8.31 -16.14
CA MET A 169 26.00 7.93 -17.55
C MET A 169 24.91 8.69 -18.33
N CYS A 170 23.68 8.71 -17.81
CA CYS A 170 22.56 9.41 -18.44
C CYS A 170 22.77 10.93 -18.51
N ARG A 171 23.44 11.54 -17.51
CA ARG A 171 23.69 12.99 -17.48
C ARG A 171 24.73 13.47 -18.50
N LYS A 172 25.47 12.58 -19.14
CA LYS A 172 26.47 12.93 -20.17
C LYS A 172 25.88 13.14 -21.55
N GLU A 173 24.71 12.58 -21.80
CA GLU A 173 24.02 12.66 -23.08
C GLU A 173 22.98 13.79 -23.02
N GLU A 174 22.77 14.48 -24.14
CA GLU A 174 21.76 15.54 -24.25
C GLU A 174 20.32 14.97 -24.34
N GLY A 175 20.17 13.70 -24.72
CA GLY A 175 18.89 13.03 -24.87
C GLY A 175 19.02 11.61 -25.41
N THR A 176 17.92 11.05 -25.92
CA THR A 176 17.88 9.65 -26.41
C THR A 176 18.06 9.52 -27.92
N GLU A 177 18.28 10.62 -28.64
CA GLU A 177 18.42 10.65 -30.11
C GLU A 177 17.27 9.94 -30.87
N GLY A 178 16.06 9.98 -30.30
CA GLY A 178 14.87 9.36 -30.87
C GLY A 178 14.66 7.89 -30.50
N VAL A 179 15.57 7.29 -29.70
CA VAL A 179 15.39 5.94 -29.15
C VAL A 179 14.38 5.97 -28.00
N VAL A 180 13.43 5.03 -28.04
CA VAL A 180 12.44 4.82 -26.98
C VAL A 180 12.61 3.41 -26.43
N PHE A 181 12.70 3.30 -25.11
CA PHE A 181 12.75 2.04 -24.40
C PHE A 181 11.52 1.87 -23.52
N VAL A 182 10.78 0.77 -23.72
CA VAL A 182 9.55 0.45 -22.97
C VAL A 182 9.82 -0.76 -22.06
N PRO A 183 10.14 -0.55 -20.76
CA PRO A 183 10.52 -1.62 -19.85
C PRO A 183 9.30 -2.39 -19.29
N SER A 184 8.51 -2.98 -20.19
CA SER A 184 7.26 -3.67 -19.87
C SER A 184 7.45 -5.19 -19.69
N PHE A 185 8.49 -5.59 -18.95
CA PHE A 185 8.84 -7.01 -18.78
C PHE A 185 7.73 -7.84 -18.11
N GLY A 186 6.92 -7.21 -17.26
CA GLY A 186 5.74 -7.81 -16.61
C GLY A 186 4.41 -7.38 -17.20
N GLY A 187 4.41 -6.76 -18.39
CA GLY A 187 3.22 -6.12 -18.97
C GLY A 187 3.05 -4.65 -18.56
N LEU A 188 2.22 -3.92 -19.30
CA LEU A 188 1.78 -2.59 -18.94
C LEU A 188 0.61 -2.74 -17.97
N LEU A 189 0.71 -2.08 -16.82
CA LEU A 189 -0.39 -1.99 -15.85
C LEU A 189 -1.19 -0.70 -16.17
N ALA A 190 -1.72 -0.03 -15.14
CA ALA A 190 -2.49 1.18 -15.36
C ALA A 190 -1.69 2.27 -16.12
N PRO A 191 -2.33 3.06 -17.00
CA PRO A 191 -3.76 3.04 -17.35
C PRO A 191 -4.11 2.14 -18.56
N TYR A 192 -3.23 1.20 -18.94
CA TYR A 192 -3.34 0.42 -20.19
C TYR A 192 -4.18 -0.85 -20.05
#